data_AF-A0A9W8W5P5-F1
#
_entry.id   AF-A0A9W8W5P5-F1
#
_cell.length_a   1.000
_cell.length_b   1.000
_cell.length_c   1.000
_cell.angle_alpha   90.00
_cell.angle_beta   90.00
_cell.angle_gamma   90.00
#
_symmetry.space_group_name_H-M   'P 1'
#
loop_
_entity.id
_entity.type
_entity.pdbx_description
1 polymer ?
#
loop_
_entity_poly.entity_id
_entity_poly.type
_entity_poly.pdbx_seq_one_letter_code
_entity_poly.pdbx_strand_id
1 'polypeptide(L)' 'MSGPNTGTPIYTVSIPKSEVGNDDRLSRALQDIMGSGIWWTFHATDEHYIISSYTEPEELKRALKEKLRQI' A
#
# COMPACT_ATOMS: atom_id res chain seq x y z
N MET A 1 -11.27 -1.74 33.59
CA MET A 1 -11.57 -0.64 32.66
C MET A 1 -10.72 -0.84 31.43
N SER A 2 -11.26 -1.44 30.37
CA SER A 2 -10.55 -1.52 29.09
C SER A 2 -10.83 -0.20 28.37
N GLY A 3 -9.80 0.62 28.16
CA GLY A 3 -9.91 1.87 27.40
C GLY A 3 -10.44 1.61 25.99
N PRO A 4 -10.91 2.64 25.28
CA PRO A 4 -11.29 2.48 23.87
C PRO A 4 -10.11 1.85 23.15
N ASN A 5 -10.37 0.75 22.44
CA ASN A 5 -9.43 0.12 21.54
C ASN A 5 -9.17 1.16 20.44
N THR A 6 -8.17 2.04 20.63
CA THR A 6 -7.75 3.03 19.63
C THR A 6 -6.98 2.26 18.55
N GLY A 7 -7.69 1.40 17.82
CA GLY A 7 -7.13 0.60 16.75
C GLY A 7 -6.47 1.55 15.77
N THR A 8 -5.20 1.28 15.46
CA THR A 8 -4.47 2.03 14.44
C THR A 8 -5.33 2.13 13.18
N PRO A 9 -5.59 3.33 12.65
CA PRO A 9 -6.45 3.49 11.49
C PRO A 9 -5.86 2.73 10.30
N ILE A 10 -6.71 1.96 9.62
CA ILE A 10 -6.35 1.29 8.37
C ILE A 10 -6.73 2.23 7.24
N TYR A 11 -5.74 2.61 6.45
CA TYR A 11 -5.91 3.42 5.26
C TYR A 11 -5.89 2.54 4.01
N THR A 12 -6.60 2.99 2.98
CA THR A 12 -6.68 2.29 1.70
C THR A 12 -6.30 3.22 0.56
N VAL A 13 -5.46 2.73 -0.35
CA VAL A 13 -5.01 3.43 -1.56
C VAL A 13 -5.38 2.58 -2.78
N SER A 14 -5.93 3.23 -3.81
CA SER A 14 -6.20 2.62 -5.12
C SER A 14 -5.20 3.13 -6.16
N ILE A 15 -4.60 2.21 -6.92
CA ILE A 15 -3.66 2.51 -8.01
C ILE A 15 -4.03 1.70 -9.25
N PRO A 16 -4.05 2.31 -10.45
CA PRO A 16 -4.30 1.59 -11.70
C PRO A 16 -3.26 0.50 -11.95
N LYS A 17 -3.70 -0.68 -12.42
CA LYS A 17 -2.81 -1.76 -12.87
C LYS A 17 -1.87 -1.33 -13.97
N SER A 18 -2.29 -0.39 -14.82
CA SER A 18 -1.44 0.20 -15.86
C SER A 18 -0.22 0.97 -15.31
N GLU A 19 -0.30 1.52 -14.10
CA GLU A 19 0.84 2.20 -13.45
C GLU A 19 1.80 1.19 -12.77
N VAL A 20 1.30 0.01 -12.41
CA VAL A 20 2.00 -0.98 -11.59
C VAL A 20 2.58 -2.13 -12.41
N GLY A 21 1.84 -2.63 -13.41
CA GLY A 21 2.22 -3.76 -14.25
C GLY A 21 1.72 -5.10 -13.71
N ASN A 22 2.29 -5.58 -12.60
CA ASN A 22 1.93 -6.89 -12.02
C ASN A 22 2.12 -6.95 -10.49
N ASP A 23 1.63 -8.02 -9.88
CA ASP A 23 1.59 -8.25 -8.43
C ASP A 23 2.99 -8.32 -7.82
N ASP A 24 3.96 -8.97 -8.48
CA ASP A 24 5.35 -9.09 -8.00
C ASP A 24 6.02 -7.72 -7.90
N ARG A 25 5.82 -6.86 -8.90
CA ARG A 25 6.34 -5.49 -8.93
C ARG A 25 5.72 -4.65 -7.82
N LEU A 26 4.41 -4.79 -7.57
CA LEU A 26 3.72 -4.13 -6.47
C LEU A 26 4.27 -4.59 -5.11
N SER A 27 4.35 -5.90 -4.90
CA SER A 27 4.80 -6.49 -3.64
C SER A 27 6.22 -6.04 -3.29
N ARG A 28 7.14 -6.03 -4.27
CA ARG A 28 8.51 -5.53 -4.07
C ARG A 28 8.54 -4.04 -3.74
N ALA A 29 7.76 -3.24 -4.47
CA ALA A 29 7.69 -1.80 -4.21
C ALA A 29 7.13 -1.51 -2.79
N LEU A 30 6.07 -2.21 -2.38
CA LEU A 30 5.50 -2.09 -1.03
C LEU A 30 6.49 -2.54 0.05
N GLN A 31 7.20 -3.65 -0.16
CA GLN A 31 8.22 -4.11 0.77
C GLN A 31 9.36 -3.10 0.94
N ASP A 32 9.81 -2.48 -0.14
CA ASP A 32 10.87 -1.47 -0.11
C ASP A 32 10.42 -0.17 0.57
N ILE A 33 9.16 0.25 0.40
CA ILE A 33 8.61 1.48 0.99
C ILE A 33 8.31 1.31 2.47
N MET A 34 7.63 0.20 2.81
CA MET A 34 7.08 -0.03 4.15
C MET A 34 8.11 -0.68 5.08
N GLY A 35 9.13 -1.32 4.53
CA GLY A 35 10.14 -2.03 5.29
C GLY A 35 9.58 -3.23 6.06
N SER A 36 10.40 -3.78 6.95
CA SER A 36 10.03 -4.91 7.80
C SER A 36 9.26 -4.43 9.03
N GLY A 37 8.09 -5.01 9.31
CA GLY A 37 7.33 -4.78 10.54
C GLY A 37 6.11 -3.87 10.40
N ILE A 38 5.92 -3.21 9.26
CA ILE A 38 4.66 -2.49 8.95
C ILE A 38 3.71 -3.45 8.25
N TRP A 39 2.49 -3.60 8.77
CA TRP A 39 1.46 -4.41 8.15
C TRP A 39 0.88 -3.73 6.90
N TRP A 40 0.74 -4.51 5.84
CA TRP A 40 0.04 -4.13 4.62
C TRP A 40 -0.53 -5.36 3.93
N THR A 41 -1.53 -5.13 3.10
CA THR A 41 -2.10 -6.13 2.18
C THR A 41 -2.57 -5.45 0.91
N PHE A 42 -2.71 -6.20 -0.17
CA PHE A 42 -3.35 -5.71 -1.38
C PHE A 42 -4.20 -6.78 -2.04
N HIS A 43 -5.17 -6.35 -2.84
CA HIS A 43 -5.87 -7.22 -3.77
C HIS A 43 -6.04 -6.52 -5.12
N ALA A 44 -6.11 -7.33 -6.17
CA ALA A 44 -6.31 -6.87 -7.52
C ALA A 44 -7.80 -6.90 -7.89
N THR A 45 -8.28 -5.83 -8.52
CA THR A 45 -9.55 -5.78 -9.26
C THR A 45 -9.26 -5.83 -10.77
N ASP A 46 -10.25 -5.67 -11.64
CA ASP A 46 -10.02 -5.72 -13.09
C ASP A 46 -9.01 -4.66 -13.56
N GLU A 47 -9.10 -3.44 -13.01
CA GLU A 47 -8.30 -2.30 -13.46
C GLU A 47 -7.34 -1.75 -12.40
N HIS A 48 -7.50 -2.11 -11.12
CA HIS A 48 -6.79 -1.46 -10.02
C HIS A 48 -6.18 -2.46 -9.04
N TYR A 49 -5.19 -1.98 -8.29
CA TYR A 49 -4.75 -2.55 -7.04
C TYR A 49 -5.29 -1.73 -5.89
N ILE A 50 -5.93 -2.41 -4.93
CA ILE A 50 -6.41 -1.83 -3.69
C ILE A 50 -5.47 -2.27 -2.59
N ILE A 51 -4.77 -1.30 -2.00
CA ILE A 51 -3.72 -1.52 -1.01
C ILE A 51 -4.23 -0.99 0.32
N SER A 52 -4.18 -1.80 1.37
CA SER A 52 -4.56 -1.41 2.72
C SER A 52 -3.35 -1.51 3.66
N SER A 53 -3.16 -0.49 4.50
CA SER A 53 -2.04 -0.44 5.44
C SER A 53 -2.28 0.52 6.61
N TYR A 54 -1.38 0.54 7.58
CA TYR A 54 -1.37 1.55 8.64
C TYR A 54 -0.67 2.87 8.26
N THR A 55 -0.08 2.93 7.07
CA THR A 55 0.58 4.14 6.56
C THR A 55 -0.44 5.08 5.94
N GLU A 56 -0.28 6.39 6.17
CA GLU A 56 -1.19 7.38 5.61
C GLU A 56 -1.24 7.33 4.08
N PRO A 57 -2.44 7.50 3.48
CA PRO A 57 -2.68 7.17 2.09
C PRO A 57 -1.96 8.11 1.11
N GLU A 58 -1.75 9.37 1.47
CA GLU A 58 -1.04 10.33 0.63
C GLU A 58 0.46 10.04 0.56
N GLU A 59 1.07 9.73 1.72
CA GLU A 59 2.47 9.32 1.82
C GLU A 59 2.71 8.03 1.03
N LEU A 60 1.88 7.01 1.27
CA LEU A 60 1.98 5.73 0.57
C LEU A 60 1.82 5.89 -0.94
N LYS A 61 0.82 6.67 -1.40
CA LYS A 61 0.59 6.91 -2.82
C LYS A 61 1.77 7.62 -3.48
N ARG A 62 2.35 8.62 -2.81
CA ARG A 62 3.53 9.34 -3.31
C ARG A 62 4.74 8.42 -3.41
N ALA A 63 5.09 7.74 -2.32
CA ALA A 63 6.24 6.84 -2.27
C ALA A 63 6.11 5.72 -3.32
N LEU A 64 4.90 5.17 -3.49
CA LEU A 64 4.63 4.10 -4.45
C LEU A 64 4.76 4.56 -5.90
N LYS A 65 4.24 5.75 -6.25
CA LYS A 65 4.43 6.33 -7.59
C LYS A 65 5.89 6.64 -7.88
N GLU A 66 6.64 7.17 -6.90
CA GLU A 66 8.07 7.43 -7.05
C GLU A 66 8.86 6.12 -7.26
N LYS A 67 8.56 5.08 -6.48
CA LYS A 67 9.22 3.77 -6.58
C LYS A 67 8.91 3.05 -7.90
N LEU A 68 7.66 3.05 -8.34
CA LEU A 68 7.24 2.42 -9.59
C LEU A 68 7.80 3.11 -10.85
N ARG A 69 8.26 4.35 -10.76
CA ARG A 69 8.98 5.01 -11.88
C ARG A 69 10.43 4.55 -12.03
N GLN A 70 11.00 3.91 -11.01
CA GLN A 70 12.42 3.53 -10.96
C GLN A 70 12.66 2.04 -11.28
N ILE A 71 11.61 1.24 -11.31
CA ILE A 71 11.63 -0.20 -11.62
C ILE A 71 11.19 -0.42 -13.06
#